data_AF-A0A151MMC6-F1
#
_entry.id   AF-A0A151MMC6-F1
#
_cell.length_a   1.000
_cell.length_b   1.000
_cell.length_c   1.000
_cell.angle_alpha   90.00
_cell.angle_beta   90.00
_cell.angle_gamma   90.00
#
_symmetry.space_group_name_H-M   'P 1'
#
loop_
_entity.id
_entity.type
_entity.pdbx_description
1 polymer ?
#
loop_
_entity_poly.entity_id
_entity_poly.type
_entity_poly.pdbx_seq_one_letter_code
_entity_poly.pdbx_strand_id
1 'polypeptide(L)'
;MEFTTESTTALLTSVIHATSTETSAPLVAFLWLLILGFIIAFVLAFSVGANDVANSFGTAVGSGVVTLRQACILASIFETVGSVLLGAKVSETIRKGLIDVEMYNTTQELLMAGSISAMFGSAVWQLLASFLKLPISGTHCIVGATIGFSLVAKGQEGVKWSELLKIVLSWFISPLLSGIMSAALFFLVRTFILRKTDPVPNGLRALPVFYACTIGINLFSIMYTGAPRPKS
;
A
#
# COMPACT_ATOMS: atom_id res chain seq x y z
N MET A 1 -47.88 -53.56 8.42
CA MET A 1 -46.48 -53.36 8.86
C MET A 1 -45.82 -52.50 7.79
N GLU A 2 -46.27 -51.26 7.61
CA GLU A 2 -45.96 -50.45 6.40
C GLU A 2 -45.87 -48.94 6.68
N PHE A 3 -45.93 -48.49 7.93
CA PHE A 3 -45.98 -47.06 8.27
C PHE A 3 -44.65 -46.49 8.79
N THR A 4 -43.62 -47.33 8.94
CA THR A 4 -42.33 -46.94 9.53
C THR A 4 -41.20 -46.79 8.52
N THR A 5 -41.39 -47.24 7.27
CA THR A 5 -40.34 -47.25 6.24
C THR A 5 -40.33 -45.98 5.39
N GLU A 6 -41.50 -45.34 5.13
CA GLU A 6 -41.59 -44.10 4.34
C GLU A 6 -41.05 -42.87 5.08
N SER A 7 -41.19 -42.83 6.40
CA SER A 7 -40.75 -41.72 7.25
C SER A 7 -39.22 -41.69 7.41
N THR A 8 -38.56 -42.84 7.37
CA THR A 8 -37.08 -42.92 7.39
C THR A 8 -36.49 -42.53 6.04
N THR A 9 -37.12 -42.92 4.92
CA THR A 9 -36.69 -42.48 3.59
C THR A 9 -36.95 -40.99 3.38
N ALA A 10 -38.05 -40.42 3.90
CA ALA A 10 -38.33 -38.98 3.82
C ALA A 10 -37.34 -38.14 4.64
N LEU A 11 -36.93 -38.62 5.82
CA LEU A 11 -35.89 -37.96 6.64
C LEU A 11 -34.50 -38.08 6.03
N LEU A 12 -34.15 -39.23 5.42
CA LEU A 12 -32.87 -39.37 4.72
C LEU A 12 -32.83 -38.51 3.44
N THR A 13 -33.95 -38.38 2.72
CA THR A 13 -34.03 -37.54 1.51
C THR A 13 -33.99 -36.05 1.86
N SER A 14 -34.60 -35.64 2.98
CA SER A 14 -34.55 -34.25 3.45
C SER A 14 -33.19 -33.87 4.06
N VAL A 15 -32.48 -34.81 4.69
CA VAL A 15 -31.11 -34.61 5.19
C VAL A 15 -30.09 -34.58 4.05
N ILE A 16 -30.29 -35.38 2.98
CA ILE A 16 -29.46 -35.34 1.77
C ILE A 16 -29.72 -34.05 0.96
N HIS A 17 -30.95 -33.54 0.92
CA HIS A 17 -31.23 -32.23 0.31
C HIS A 17 -30.72 -31.06 1.15
N ALA A 18 -30.84 -31.12 2.48
CA ALA A 18 -30.38 -30.07 3.39
C ALA A 18 -28.85 -29.94 3.49
N THR A 19 -28.10 -30.94 3.03
CA THR A 19 -26.63 -30.89 2.99
C THR A 19 -26.07 -30.42 1.65
N SER A 20 -26.91 -30.12 0.66
CA SER A 20 -26.46 -29.69 -0.68
C SER A 20 -26.63 -28.20 -0.98
N THR A 21 -27.22 -27.40 -0.08
CA THR A 21 -27.69 -26.05 -0.41
C THR A 21 -27.21 -24.92 0.48
N GLU A 22 -26.20 -25.09 1.33
CA GLU A 22 -25.69 -23.96 2.12
C GLU A 22 -24.16 -24.01 2.23
N THR A 23 -23.49 -22.92 1.83
CA THR A 23 -22.07 -22.55 2.12
C THR A 23 -20.91 -23.00 1.19
N SER A 24 -21.10 -23.13 -0.14
CA SER A 24 -19.95 -23.18 -1.07
C SER A 24 -20.07 -22.36 -2.37
N ALA A 25 -21.25 -21.83 -2.68
CA ALA A 25 -21.50 -21.05 -3.90
C ALA A 25 -20.86 -19.63 -3.97
N PRO A 26 -20.81 -18.80 -2.89
CA PRO A 26 -20.43 -17.40 -3.06
C PRO A 26 -18.93 -17.22 -3.37
N LEU A 27 -18.04 -18.04 -2.80
CA LEU A 27 -16.59 -17.95 -3.05
C LEU A 27 -16.21 -18.31 -4.50
N VAL A 28 -16.89 -19.30 -5.10
CA VAL A 28 -16.64 -19.70 -6.50
C VAL A 28 -17.12 -18.62 -7.47
N ALA A 29 -18.25 -17.97 -7.17
CA ALA A 29 -18.80 -16.89 -7.99
C ALA A 29 -17.88 -15.66 -8.08
N PHE A 30 -17.10 -15.37 -7.03
CA PHE A 30 -16.17 -14.23 -6.99
C PHE A 30 -14.71 -14.59 -7.25
N LEU A 31 -14.41 -15.87 -7.51
CA LEU A 31 -13.04 -16.33 -7.74
C LEU A 31 -12.39 -15.64 -8.95
N TRP A 32 -13.16 -15.40 -10.03
CA TRP A 32 -12.66 -14.71 -11.21
C TRP A 32 -12.27 -13.25 -10.91
N LEU A 33 -13.04 -12.54 -10.09
CA LEU A 33 -12.73 -11.18 -9.62
C LEU A 33 -11.46 -11.19 -8.79
N LEU A 34 -11.28 -12.19 -7.93
CA LEU A 34 -10.07 -12.33 -7.13
C LEU A 34 -8.84 -12.57 -8.00
N ILE A 35 -8.90 -13.50 -8.95
CA ILE A 35 -7.80 -13.80 -9.88
C ILE A 35 -7.44 -12.55 -10.70
N LEU A 36 -8.45 -11.86 -11.25
CA LEU A 36 -8.26 -10.62 -11.98
C LEU A 36 -7.64 -9.53 -11.09
N GLY A 37 -8.11 -9.44 -9.84
CA GLY A 37 -7.58 -8.52 -8.83
C GLY A 37 -6.11 -8.76 -8.54
N PHE A 38 -5.66 -10.02 -8.43
CA PHE A 38 -4.24 -10.35 -8.26
C PHE A 38 -3.40 -9.94 -9.48
N ILE A 39 -3.89 -10.17 -10.69
CA ILE A 39 -3.19 -9.77 -11.91
C ILE A 39 -3.05 -8.24 -11.94
N ILE A 40 -4.12 -7.51 -11.66
CA ILE A 40 -4.11 -6.03 -11.65
C ILE A 40 -3.24 -5.50 -10.50
N ALA A 41 -3.28 -6.11 -9.33
CA ALA A 41 -2.42 -5.75 -8.20
C ALA A 41 -0.94 -5.96 -8.53
N PHE A 42 -0.60 -7.04 -9.25
CA PHE A 42 0.76 -7.27 -9.72
C PHE A 42 1.21 -6.18 -10.70
N VAL A 43 0.36 -5.80 -11.65
CA VAL A 43 0.63 -4.69 -12.57
C VAL A 43 0.80 -3.38 -11.80
N LEU A 44 -0.09 -3.06 -10.86
CA LEU A 44 0.01 -1.88 -10.01
C LEU A 44 1.32 -1.86 -9.22
N ALA A 45 1.71 -2.98 -8.61
CA ALA A 45 2.96 -3.10 -7.87
C ALA A 45 4.18 -2.85 -8.76
N PHE A 46 4.16 -3.36 -10.00
CA PHE A 46 5.19 -3.06 -10.99
C PHE A 46 5.22 -1.56 -11.34
N SER A 47 4.07 -0.92 -11.57
CA SER A 47 3.99 0.52 -11.85
C SER A 47 4.53 1.38 -10.72
N VAL A 48 4.18 1.05 -9.48
CA VAL A 48 4.66 1.74 -8.27
C VAL A 48 6.17 1.60 -8.17
N GLY A 49 6.70 0.38 -8.34
CA GLY A 49 8.15 0.14 -8.31
C GLY A 49 8.90 0.92 -9.39
N ALA A 50 8.37 0.98 -10.61
CA ALA A 50 8.99 1.73 -11.72
C ALA A 50 9.11 3.23 -11.41
N ASN A 51 8.14 3.81 -10.71
CA ASN A 51 8.14 5.22 -10.31
C ASN A 51 9.04 5.48 -9.08
N ASP A 52 8.98 4.60 -8.08
CA ASP A 52 9.59 4.86 -6.77
C ASP A 52 11.10 4.60 -6.73
N VAL A 53 11.63 3.73 -7.60
CA VAL A 53 13.08 3.49 -7.72
C VAL A 53 13.83 4.80 -8.02
N ALA A 54 13.27 5.66 -8.87
CA ALA A 54 13.87 6.95 -9.20
C ALA A 54 13.91 7.90 -8.00
N ASN A 55 12.89 7.86 -7.14
CA ASN A 55 12.79 8.69 -5.94
C ASN A 55 13.84 8.30 -4.89
N SER A 56 14.10 7.00 -4.73
CA SER A 56 15.03 6.48 -3.71
C SER A 56 16.50 6.45 -4.17
N PHE A 57 16.75 6.13 -5.45
CA PHE A 57 18.11 5.92 -5.96
C PHE A 57 18.61 7.00 -6.94
N GLY A 58 17.79 8.01 -7.27
CA GLY A 58 18.15 9.05 -8.24
C GLY A 58 19.44 9.80 -7.89
N THR A 59 19.66 10.12 -6.60
CA THR A 59 20.87 10.81 -6.14
C THR A 59 22.10 9.89 -6.11
N ALA A 60 21.94 8.62 -5.73
CA ALA A 60 23.03 7.64 -5.68
C ALA A 60 23.53 7.25 -7.08
N VAL A 61 22.60 7.13 -8.05
CA VAL A 61 22.94 6.89 -9.45
C VAL A 61 23.49 8.16 -10.10
N GLY A 62 22.89 9.31 -9.85
CA GLY A 62 23.34 10.60 -10.41
C GLY A 62 24.73 11.04 -9.92
N SER A 63 25.15 10.62 -8.73
CA SER A 63 26.50 10.86 -8.19
C SER A 63 27.55 9.84 -8.64
N GLY A 64 27.15 8.79 -9.37
CA GLY A 64 28.06 7.72 -9.82
C GLY A 64 28.48 6.73 -8.72
N VAL A 65 27.91 6.82 -7.52
CA VAL A 65 28.22 5.91 -6.39
C VAL A 65 27.66 4.50 -6.66
N VAL A 66 26.51 4.42 -7.32
CA VAL A 66 25.83 3.15 -7.62
C VAL A 66 25.41 3.13 -9.10
N THR A 67 25.61 2.00 -9.78
CA THR A 67 25.14 1.83 -11.16
C THR A 67 23.63 1.60 -11.22
N LEU A 68 22.99 1.90 -12.36
CA LEU A 68 21.56 1.61 -12.59
C LEU A 68 21.19 0.15 -12.26
N ARG A 69 22.02 -0.82 -12.68
CA ARG A 69 21.77 -2.24 -12.43
C ARG A 69 21.80 -2.57 -10.94
N GLN A 70 22.77 -2.01 -10.19
CA GLN A 70 22.84 -2.19 -8.74
C GLN A 70 21.65 -1.53 -8.03
N ALA A 71 21.26 -0.32 -8.45
CA ALA A 71 20.10 0.38 -7.90
C ALA A 71 18.81 -0.45 -8.05
N CYS A 72 18.57 -1.06 -9.23
CA CYS A 72 17.40 -1.93 -9.44
C CYS A 72 17.41 -3.17 -8.52
N ILE A 73 18.57 -3.81 -8.32
CA ILE A 73 18.69 -4.98 -7.43
C ILE A 73 18.42 -4.57 -5.97
N LEU A 74 19.04 -3.49 -5.50
CA LEU A 74 18.85 -2.99 -4.13
C LEU A 74 17.39 -2.58 -3.91
N ALA A 75 16.81 -1.81 -4.84
CA ALA A 75 15.41 -1.39 -4.74
C ALA A 75 14.46 -2.60 -4.66
N SER A 76 14.65 -3.62 -5.50
CA SER A 76 13.81 -4.82 -5.49
C SER A 76 13.82 -5.51 -4.11
N ILE A 77 14.98 -5.59 -3.45
CA ILE A 77 15.11 -6.21 -2.13
C ILE A 77 14.48 -5.32 -1.05
N PHE A 78 14.91 -4.06 -0.97
CA PHE A 78 14.52 -3.17 0.14
C PHE A 78 13.07 -2.69 0.06
N GLU A 79 12.53 -2.43 -1.14
CA GLU A 79 11.12 -2.08 -1.32
C GLU A 79 10.20 -3.27 -0.98
N THR A 80 10.58 -4.49 -1.38
CA THR A 80 9.82 -5.70 -1.03
C THR A 80 9.82 -5.92 0.48
N VAL A 81 10.99 -5.83 1.13
CA VAL A 81 11.11 -5.97 2.59
C VAL A 81 10.33 -4.87 3.31
N GLY A 82 10.44 -3.61 2.87
CA GLY A 82 9.69 -2.49 3.43
C GLY A 82 8.17 -2.67 3.30
N SER A 83 7.70 -3.11 2.13
CA SER A 83 6.29 -3.41 1.87
C SER A 83 5.74 -4.48 2.81
N VAL A 84 6.50 -5.57 3.03
CA VAL A 84 6.11 -6.65 3.96
C VAL A 84 6.09 -6.16 5.42
N LEU A 85 7.07 -5.36 5.84
CA LEU A 85 7.22 -4.95 7.24
C LEU A 85 6.33 -3.77 7.66
N LEU A 86 6.02 -2.85 6.73
CA LEU A 86 5.36 -1.58 7.05
C LEU A 86 4.12 -1.29 6.18
N GLY A 87 3.90 -2.04 5.09
CA GLY A 87 2.85 -1.75 4.10
C GLY A 87 1.42 -1.96 4.58
N ALA A 88 1.21 -2.80 5.60
CA ALA A 88 -0.13 -3.14 6.11
C ALA A 88 -0.90 -1.91 6.61
N LYS A 89 -0.23 -0.99 7.31
CA LYS A 89 -0.88 0.21 7.89
C LYS A 89 -1.38 1.17 6.81
N VAL A 90 -0.55 1.44 5.81
CA VAL A 90 -0.93 2.34 4.68
C VAL A 90 -2.08 1.72 3.89
N SER A 91 -2.03 0.41 3.67
CA SER A 91 -3.11 -0.33 3.01
C SER A 91 -4.42 -0.26 3.80
N GLU A 92 -4.37 -0.34 5.14
CA GLU A 92 -5.57 -0.16 5.98
C GLU A 92 -6.11 1.27 5.91
N THR A 93 -5.25 2.29 5.88
CA THR A 93 -5.67 3.69 5.70
C THR A 93 -6.38 3.91 4.37
N ILE A 94 -5.87 3.37 3.26
CA ILE A 94 -6.54 3.49 1.95
C ILE A 94 -7.89 2.75 1.97
N ARG A 95 -7.93 1.51 2.48
CA ARG A 95 -9.13 0.67 2.46
C ARG A 95 -10.25 1.17 3.39
N LYS A 96 -9.92 1.56 4.63
CA LYS A 96 -10.92 1.88 5.67
C LYS A 96 -11.00 3.36 6.02
N GLY A 97 -9.94 4.11 5.73
CA GLY A 97 -9.87 5.54 6.03
C GLY A 97 -10.61 6.38 5.00
N LEU A 98 -10.64 5.97 3.73
CA LEU A 98 -11.23 6.79 2.65
C LEU A 98 -12.71 6.53 2.40
N ILE A 99 -13.12 5.27 2.51
CA ILE A 99 -14.48 4.82 2.17
C ILE A 99 -15.19 4.28 3.41
N ASP A 100 -16.51 4.45 3.44
CA ASP A 100 -17.33 3.82 4.46
C ASP A 100 -17.68 2.38 4.09
N VAL A 101 -16.90 1.44 4.62
CA VAL A 101 -17.04 0.01 4.34
C VAL A 101 -18.38 -0.55 4.84
N GLU A 102 -18.97 0.05 5.87
CA GLU A 102 -20.24 -0.44 6.46
C GLU A 102 -21.42 -0.33 5.48
N MET A 103 -21.39 0.67 4.61
CA MET A 103 -22.39 0.86 3.55
C MET A 103 -22.32 -0.17 2.42
N TYR A 104 -21.29 -1.02 2.43
CA TYR A 104 -21.09 -2.11 1.48
C TYR A 104 -21.37 -3.50 2.10
N ASN A 105 -21.83 -3.58 3.36
CA ASN A 105 -22.11 -4.87 4.02
C ASN A 105 -23.12 -5.74 3.26
N THR A 106 -24.12 -5.12 2.61
CA THR A 106 -25.10 -5.78 1.75
C THR A 106 -24.68 -5.86 0.28
N THR A 107 -23.58 -5.22 -0.11
CA THR A 107 -23.10 -5.10 -1.51
C THR A 107 -21.58 -5.32 -1.61
N GLN A 108 -21.11 -6.45 -1.07
CA GLN A 108 -19.68 -6.76 -0.98
C GLN A 108 -19.02 -6.91 -2.36
N GLU A 109 -19.76 -7.44 -3.33
CA GLU A 109 -19.35 -7.55 -4.73
C GLU A 109 -19.00 -6.20 -5.37
N LEU A 110 -19.77 -5.16 -5.04
CA LEU A 110 -19.55 -3.81 -5.52
C LEU A 110 -18.27 -3.22 -4.95
N LEU A 111 -17.96 -3.50 -3.68
CA LEU A 111 -16.72 -3.08 -3.04
C LEU A 111 -15.50 -3.79 -3.65
N MET A 112 -15.62 -5.09 -3.96
CA MET A 112 -14.56 -5.85 -4.63
C MET A 112 -14.30 -5.31 -6.04
N ALA A 113 -15.34 -5.14 -6.85
CA ALA A 113 -15.24 -4.56 -8.19
C ALA A 113 -14.69 -3.12 -8.14
N GLY A 114 -15.15 -2.31 -7.19
CA GLY A 114 -14.65 -0.96 -6.93
C GLY A 114 -13.16 -0.94 -6.62
N SER A 115 -12.69 -1.81 -5.73
CA SER A 115 -11.27 -1.93 -5.37
C SER A 115 -10.41 -2.33 -6.57
N ILE A 116 -10.89 -3.26 -7.39
CA ILE A 116 -10.20 -3.68 -8.63
C ILE A 116 -10.14 -2.51 -9.63
N SER A 117 -11.25 -1.78 -9.80
CA SER A 117 -11.30 -0.61 -10.68
C SER A 117 -10.35 0.49 -10.23
N ALA A 118 -10.22 0.71 -8.91
CA ALA A 118 -9.30 1.67 -8.33
C ALA A 118 -7.84 1.28 -8.59
N MET A 119 -7.51 0.01 -8.37
CA MET A 119 -6.17 -0.51 -8.67
C MET A 119 -5.85 -0.41 -10.16
N PHE A 120 -6.80 -0.73 -11.03
CA PHE A 120 -6.63 -0.64 -12.48
C PHE A 120 -6.39 0.81 -12.93
N GLY A 121 -7.26 1.74 -12.55
CA GLY A 121 -7.11 3.15 -12.90
C GLY A 121 -5.80 3.74 -12.39
N SER A 122 -5.41 3.40 -11.16
CA SER A 122 -4.13 3.79 -10.59
C SER A 122 -2.95 3.19 -11.35
N ALA A 123 -3.01 1.90 -11.72
CA ALA A 123 -1.94 1.22 -12.46
C ALA A 123 -1.74 1.81 -13.85
N VAL A 124 -2.83 2.05 -14.59
CA VAL A 124 -2.79 2.63 -15.94
C VAL A 124 -2.18 4.02 -15.91
N TRP A 125 -2.65 4.88 -15.00
CA TRP A 125 -2.12 6.23 -14.90
C TRP A 125 -0.65 6.24 -14.48
N GLN A 126 -0.26 5.38 -13.53
CA GLN A 126 1.12 5.28 -13.09
C GLN A 126 2.05 4.79 -14.21
N LEU A 127 1.67 3.73 -14.94
CA LEU A 127 2.46 3.28 -16.09
C LEU A 127 2.59 4.37 -17.13
N LEU A 128 1.48 5.03 -17.49
CA LEU A 128 1.50 6.09 -18.49
C LEU A 128 2.44 7.23 -18.07
N ALA A 129 2.37 7.68 -16.82
CA ALA A 129 3.27 8.70 -16.29
C ALA A 129 4.74 8.26 -16.31
N SER A 130 5.04 7.01 -15.91
CA SER A 130 6.39 6.45 -15.99
C SER A 130 6.90 6.37 -17.43
N PHE A 131 6.06 5.97 -18.39
CA PHE A 131 6.40 5.97 -19.82
C PHE A 131 6.69 7.39 -20.34
N LEU A 132 5.91 8.37 -19.88
CA LEU A 132 6.09 9.78 -20.20
C LEU A 132 7.22 10.44 -19.39
N LYS A 133 7.88 9.71 -18.48
CA LYS A 133 8.96 10.18 -17.59
C LYS A 133 8.52 11.34 -16.68
N LEU A 134 7.25 11.37 -16.31
CA LEU A 134 6.70 12.37 -15.41
C LEU A 134 6.83 11.90 -13.96
N PRO A 135 7.46 12.68 -13.06
CA PRO A 135 7.47 12.36 -11.64
C PRO A 135 6.07 12.59 -11.08
N ILE A 136 5.44 11.51 -10.64
CA ILE A 136 4.10 11.55 -10.04
C ILE A 136 4.10 10.85 -8.68
N SER A 137 3.01 11.01 -7.94
CA SER A 137 2.81 10.35 -6.66
C SER A 137 1.78 9.21 -6.79
N GLY A 138 2.24 7.97 -6.63
CA GLY A 138 1.36 6.79 -6.64
C GLY A 138 0.26 6.84 -5.59
N THR A 139 0.53 7.43 -4.42
CA THR A 139 -0.46 7.61 -3.33
C THR A 139 -1.64 8.45 -3.79
N HIS A 140 -1.41 9.56 -4.51
CA HIS A 140 -2.52 10.39 -5.03
C HIS A 140 -3.34 9.63 -6.07
N CYS A 141 -2.69 8.77 -6.87
CA CYS A 141 -3.36 7.98 -7.91
C CYS A 141 -4.36 7.00 -7.29
N ILE A 142 -3.92 6.21 -6.30
CA ILE A 142 -4.79 5.22 -5.66
C ILE A 142 -5.87 5.87 -4.77
N VAL A 143 -5.55 6.96 -4.06
CA VAL A 143 -6.53 7.72 -3.27
C VAL A 143 -7.60 8.30 -4.17
N GLY A 144 -7.20 8.99 -5.26
CA GLY A 144 -8.13 9.56 -6.23
C GLY A 144 -9.01 8.52 -6.90
N ALA A 145 -8.43 7.39 -7.33
CA ALA A 145 -9.19 6.30 -7.93
C ALA A 145 -10.17 5.65 -6.93
N THR A 146 -9.77 5.52 -5.66
CA THR A 146 -10.62 4.99 -4.57
C THR A 146 -11.82 5.90 -4.31
N ILE A 147 -11.60 7.22 -4.23
CA ILE A 147 -12.68 8.21 -4.08
C ILE A 147 -13.57 8.18 -5.31
N GLY A 148 -12.99 8.14 -6.51
CA GLY A 148 -13.71 8.11 -7.78
C GLY A 148 -14.72 6.98 -7.85
N PHE A 149 -14.32 5.74 -7.55
CA PHE A 149 -15.29 4.63 -7.56
C PHE A 149 -16.32 4.78 -6.44
N SER A 150 -15.94 5.24 -5.25
CA SER A 150 -16.89 5.34 -4.13
C SER A 150 -17.98 6.38 -4.43
N LEU A 151 -17.61 7.50 -5.06
CA LEU A 151 -18.54 8.51 -5.55
C LEU A 151 -19.51 7.94 -6.59
N VAL A 152 -19.04 7.08 -7.50
CA VAL A 152 -19.90 6.43 -8.50
C VAL A 152 -20.82 5.40 -7.85
N ALA A 153 -20.32 4.63 -6.89
CA ALA A 153 -21.04 3.52 -6.28
C ALA A 153 -22.07 3.93 -5.22
N LYS A 154 -21.76 4.95 -4.41
CA LYS A 154 -22.55 5.36 -3.23
C LYS A 154 -22.72 6.88 -3.09
N GLY A 155 -22.25 7.67 -4.06
CA GLY A 155 -22.35 9.12 -4.00
C GLY A 155 -21.45 9.75 -2.91
N GLN A 156 -21.79 10.96 -2.48
CA GLN A 156 -21.01 11.74 -1.51
C GLN A 156 -20.91 11.06 -0.14
N GLU A 157 -21.94 10.30 0.24
CA GLU A 157 -22.00 9.56 1.50
C GLU A 157 -20.97 8.42 1.54
N GLY A 158 -20.59 7.89 0.36
CA GLY A 158 -19.57 6.84 0.18
C GLY A 158 -18.17 7.17 0.69
N VAL A 159 -17.90 8.45 0.93
CA VAL A 159 -16.55 8.99 1.16
C VAL A 159 -16.48 9.61 2.55
N LYS A 160 -15.44 9.24 3.30
CA LYS A 160 -15.13 9.85 4.60
C LYS A 160 -14.36 11.15 4.41
N TRP A 161 -15.09 12.24 4.15
CA TRP A 161 -14.51 13.56 3.85
C TRP A 161 -13.57 14.10 4.94
N SER A 162 -13.87 13.82 6.21
CA SER A 162 -13.03 14.24 7.34
C SER A 162 -11.66 13.54 7.32
N GLU A 163 -11.63 12.25 7.01
CA GLU A 163 -10.39 11.48 6.87
C GLU A 163 -9.63 11.86 5.60
N LEU A 164 -10.34 12.09 4.49
CA LEU A 164 -9.75 12.62 3.28
C LEU A 164 -9.04 13.95 3.53
N LEU A 165 -9.66 14.87 4.27
CA LEU A 165 -9.05 16.16 4.60
C LEU A 165 -7.75 15.98 5.40
N LYS A 166 -7.70 15.05 6.36
CA LYS A 166 -6.46 14.73 7.11
C LYS A 166 -5.36 14.21 6.18
N ILE A 167 -5.71 13.38 5.21
CA ILE A 167 -4.75 12.87 4.21
C ILE A 167 -4.24 14.01 3.33
N VAL A 168 -5.13 14.88 2.84
CA VAL A 168 -4.75 16.06 2.04
C VAL A 168 -3.82 16.99 2.82
N LEU A 169 -4.12 17.27 4.10
CA LEU A 169 -3.25 18.06 4.96
C LEU A 169 -1.86 17.42 5.10
N SER A 170 -1.80 16.09 5.22
CA SER A 170 -0.54 15.36 5.31
C SER A 170 0.34 15.52 4.07
N TRP A 171 -0.24 15.72 2.89
CA TRP A 171 0.51 15.93 1.63
C TRP A 171 1.26 17.26 1.59
N PHE A 172 0.80 18.27 2.34
CA PHE A 172 1.51 19.56 2.47
C PHE A 172 2.48 19.57 3.65
N ILE A 173 2.05 18.99 4.77
CA ILE A 173 2.85 18.95 5.99
C ILE A 173 4.09 18.08 5.79
N SER A 174 3.99 16.94 5.10
CA SER A 174 5.12 16.00 4.97
C SER A 174 6.30 16.58 4.18
N PRO A 175 6.12 17.19 2.98
CA PRO A 175 7.20 17.85 2.28
C PRO A 175 7.80 19.00 3.09
N LEU A 176 6.97 19.82 3.75
CA LEU A 176 7.44 20.94 4.57
C LEU A 176 8.36 20.46 5.70
N LEU A 177 7.91 19.47 6.49
CA LEU A 177 8.71 18.89 7.56
C LEU A 177 9.98 18.22 7.03
N SER A 178 9.89 17.48 5.92
CA SER A 178 11.07 16.87 5.30
C SER A 178 12.08 17.92 4.81
N GLY A 179 11.62 19.06 4.29
CA GLY A 179 12.46 20.16 3.84
C GLY A 179 13.19 20.82 4.99
N ILE A 180 12.48 21.10 6.10
CA ILE A 180 13.07 21.64 7.33
C ILE A 180 14.13 20.67 7.89
N MET A 181 13.81 19.38 7.97
CA MET A 181 14.75 18.37 8.47
C MET A 181 15.96 18.19 7.56
N SER A 182 15.77 18.20 6.24
CA SER A 182 16.85 18.16 5.26
C SER A 182 17.76 19.37 5.39
N ALA A 183 17.20 20.58 5.55
CA ALA A 183 17.97 21.80 5.74
C ALA A 183 18.78 21.78 7.05
N ALA A 184 18.16 21.31 8.15
CA ALA A 184 18.84 21.15 9.43
C ALA A 184 19.99 20.14 9.35
N LEU A 185 19.77 18.97 8.76
CA LEU A 185 20.79 17.94 8.57
C LEU A 185 21.94 18.46 7.69
N PHE A 186 21.62 19.13 6.58
CA PHE A 186 22.63 19.75 5.72
C PHE A 186 23.44 20.82 6.48
N PHE A 187 22.80 21.64 7.30
CA PHE A 187 23.50 22.64 8.12
C PHE A 187 24.48 21.99 9.12
N LEU A 188 24.07 20.89 9.76
CA LEU A 188 24.94 20.12 10.66
C LEU A 188 26.13 19.52 9.91
N VAL A 189 25.88 18.82 8.79
CA VAL A 189 26.94 18.26 7.94
C VAL A 189 27.90 19.34 7.47
N ARG A 190 27.38 20.48 7.02
CA ARG A 190 28.18 21.61 6.55
C ARG A 190 29.08 22.15 7.66
N THR A 191 28.56 22.31 8.87
CA THR A 191 29.27 22.93 9.98
C THR A 191 30.30 22.00 10.61
N PHE A 192 29.94 20.73 10.83
CA PHE A 192 30.78 19.78 11.55
C PHE A 192 31.73 18.98 10.65
N ILE A 193 31.39 18.80 9.38
CA ILE A 193 32.17 17.98 8.44
C ILE A 193 32.81 18.86 7.36
N LEU A 194 32.01 19.55 6.55
CA LEU A 194 32.52 20.19 5.32
C LEU A 194 33.36 21.45 5.54
N ARG A 195 33.18 22.16 6.65
CA ARG A 195 33.95 23.38 7.00
C ARG A 195 35.25 23.10 7.76
N LYS A 196 35.57 21.84 8.06
CA LYS A 196 36.84 21.46 8.70
C LYS A 196 37.99 21.44 7.69
N THR A 197 39.20 21.68 8.16
CA THR A 197 40.44 21.70 7.35
C THR A 197 40.63 20.41 6.57
N ASP A 198 40.35 19.25 7.19
CA ASP A 198 40.27 17.95 6.53
C ASP A 198 38.86 17.35 6.66
N PRO A 199 38.01 17.48 5.62
CA PRO A 199 36.62 17.05 5.69
C PRO A 199 36.44 15.53 5.54
N VAL A 200 37.34 14.85 4.82
CA VAL A 200 37.19 13.41 4.51
C VAL A 200 37.26 12.51 5.75
N PRO A 201 38.28 12.61 6.63
CA PRO A 201 38.35 11.75 7.82
C PRO A 201 37.23 12.05 8.82
N ASN A 202 36.81 13.32 8.92
CA ASN A 202 35.70 13.72 9.78
C ASN A 202 34.35 13.18 9.26
N GLY A 203 34.16 13.17 7.94
CA GLY A 203 33.00 12.54 7.32
C GLY A 203 32.92 11.05 7.62
N LEU A 204 34.04 10.32 7.45
CA LEU A 204 34.11 8.89 7.75
C LEU A 204 33.82 8.57 9.22
N ARG A 205 34.24 9.43 10.16
CA ARG A 205 33.91 9.29 11.59
C ARG A 205 32.45 9.58 11.92
N ALA A 206 31.77 10.39 11.10
CA ALA A 206 30.36 10.70 11.29
C ALA A 206 29.42 9.62 10.69
N LEU A 207 29.88 8.84 9.71
CA LEU A 207 29.09 7.78 9.06
C LEU A 207 28.45 6.78 10.03
N PRO A 208 29.16 6.22 11.03
CA PRO A 208 28.55 5.28 11.98
C PRO A 208 27.37 5.88 12.74
N VAL A 209 27.42 7.17 13.06
CA VAL A 209 26.33 7.87 13.76
C VAL A 209 25.11 7.98 12.84
N PHE A 210 25.30 8.37 11.58
CA PHE A 210 24.20 8.44 10.62
C PHE A 210 23.56 7.07 10.40
N TYR A 211 24.37 6.02 10.20
CA TYR A 211 23.85 4.65 10.04
C TYR A 211 23.14 4.16 11.30
N ALA A 212 23.67 4.42 12.49
CA ALA A 212 23.02 4.04 13.74
C ALA A 212 21.67 4.74 13.92
N CYS A 213 21.57 6.05 13.60
CA CYS A 213 20.31 6.78 13.63
C CYS A 213 19.30 6.21 12.62
N THR A 214 19.70 5.98 11.36
CA THR A 214 18.83 5.42 10.32
C THR A 214 18.32 4.02 10.69
N ILE A 215 19.22 3.14 11.13
CA ILE A 215 18.85 1.78 11.56
C ILE A 215 17.95 1.84 12.79
N GLY A 216 18.27 2.69 13.77
CA GLY A 216 17.47 2.87 14.98
C GLY A 216 16.05 3.33 14.69
N ILE A 217 15.89 4.32 13.80
CA ILE A 217 14.56 4.80 13.37
C ILE A 217 13.79 3.69 12.65
N ASN A 218 14.42 2.99 11.70
CA ASN A 218 13.77 1.92 10.95
C ASN A 218 13.32 0.77 11.87
N LEU A 219 14.20 0.32 12.79
CA LEU A 219 13.87 -0.71 13.77
C LEU A 219 12.73 -0.26 14.68
N PHE A 220 12.77 0.97 15.19
CA PHE A 220 11.68 1.52 15.99
C PHE A 220 10.35 1.55 15.22
N SER A 221 10.36 2.01 13.96
CA SER A 221 9.17 2.03 13.11
C SER A 221 8.60 0.62 12.89
N ILE A 222 9.45 -0.37 12.60
CA ILE A 222 9.04 -1.76 12.42
C ILE A 222 8.47 -2.34 13.72
N MET A 223 9.13 -2.13 14.85
CA MET A 223 8.67 -2.64 16.14
C MET A 223 7.36 -1.99 16.61
N TYR A 224 7.22 -0.68 16.42
CA TYR A 224 6.04 0.06 16.87
C TYR A 224 4.84 -0.11 15.95
N THR A 225 5.08 -0.25 14.65
CA THR A 225 4.04 -0.18 13.59
C THR A 225 3.79 -1.53 12.90
N GLY A 226 4.79 -2.39 12.80
CA GLY A 226 4.73 -3.64 12.04
C GLY A 226 3.97 -4.78 12.72
N ALA A 227 3.79 -4.75 14.05
CA ALA A 227 3.00 -5.76 14.76
C ALA A 227 1.50 -5.45 14.66
N PRO A 228 0.66 -6.35 14.10
CA PRO A 228 -0.80 -6.19 14.11
C PRO A 228 -1.27 -6.21 15.56
N ARG A 229 -1.78 -5.07 16.06
CA ARG A 229 -2.44 -5.07 17.37
C ARG A 229 -3.81 -5.74 17.21
N PRO A 230 -4.14 -6.77 17.99
CA PRO A 230 -5.50 -7.27 18.05
C PRO A 230 -6.39 -6.13 18.53
N LYS A 231 -7.39 -5.77 17.71
CA LYS A 231 -8.46 -4.87 18.14
C LYS A 231 -9.36 -5.69 19.07
N SER A 232 -9.31 -5.40 20.37
CA SER A 232 -10.35 -5.78 21.34
C SER A 232 -11.61 -4.97 21.08
#